data_AF-A0AAV6HQH3-F1
#
_entry.id   AF-A0AAV6HQH3-F1
#
_cell.length_a   1.000
_cell.length_b   1.000
_cell.length_c   1.000
_cell.angle_alpha   90.00
_cell.angle_beta   90.00
_cell.angle_gamma   90.00
#
_symmetry.space_group_name_H-M   'P 1'
#
loop_
_entity.id
_entity.type
_entity.pdbx_description
1 polymer ?
#
loop_
_entity_poly.entity_id
_entity_poly.type
_entity_poly.pdbx_seq_one_letter_code
_entity_poly.pdbx_strand_id
1 'polypeptide(L)'
;MVMLLEDIVESVELWLKLIRKKPQPYVDPDLDPVLLVPGIAGSILKAVDDEGREERVWVRILSADYKCRTKLWSLFDPSTGKTVSLDPKSNISVPEDRDGLYAIDILDPDLVIGRDCVYYFHDMIVEMIKWGFQEGKTLFGFGYDFRQSNRCQETLELLAAKMETVFTASGGKKLTIITHSMGGLLVKCFMCLHSDIFEKYVKSWIAIAAPFQGAPGYVTSTFVNGMSFVEGWEQNFFISKWSMHQLLLECPSFYELMACPDFCWENSPLLQIWKQNCDSDGNSNILLESYSPEESISIFTEALSTNTVKYDGVDIPLPFNLEILKWANETRKVLSSAKLPPQVKFYNVYGTNLETPHSVCYGSEGAPVTDLQQLPSLMANYVCVDGDGTVPVESAKVTSLKEEWEIIGEDQDNQETGAADRKPLVSSISVSNVGDEKSMREEARATIIVHPLGEGRQHVELNASIVYKTILLWLPSKKHDSFVVEAAHIEVKIQLPIDLLGNPASCCWLHRTHPDMVNIGLVNQVT
;
A
#
# COMPACT_ATOMS: atom_id res chain seq x y z
N MET A 1 -7.34 -60.43 -13.15
CA MET A 1 -6.46 -59.28 -13.46
C MET A 1 -7.08 -57.92 -13.11
N VAL A 2 -8.40 -57.82 -12.91
CA VAL A 2 -9.08 -56.58 -12.48
C VAL A 2 -8.98 -56.35 -10.95
N MET A 3 -9.08 -57.40 -10.13
CA MET A 3 -8.93 -57.29 -8.66
C MET A 3 -7.55 -56.79 -8.20
N LEU A 4 -6.48 -57.03 -8.98
CA LEU A 4 -5.13 -56.59 -8.63
C LEU A 4 -4.90 -55.09 -8.86
N LEU A 5 -5.71 -54.43 -9.70
CA LEU A 5 -5.58 -52.99 -9.94
C LEU A 5 -6.23 -52.16 -8.83
N GLU A 6 -7.38 -52.60 -8.33
CA GLU A 6 -8.10 -51.90 -7.25
C GLU A 6 -7.30 -51.91 -5.94
N ASP A 7 -6.72 -53.05 -5.56
CA ASP A 7 -5.86 -53.18 -4.38
C ASP A 7 -4.59 -52.31 -4.48
N ILE A 8 -4.03 -52.15 -5.69
CA ILE A 8 -2.87 -51.28 -5.94
C ILE A 8 -3.28 -49.81 -5.85
N VAL A 9 -4.45 -49.43 -6.38
CA VAL A 9 -4.96 -48.05 -6.30
C VAL A 9 -5.26 -47.68 -4.84
N GLU A 10 -5.93 -48.54 -4.07
CA GLU A 10 -6.17 -48.29 -2.64
C GLU A 10 -4.87 -48.20 -1.84
N SER A 11 -3.89 -49.06 -2.14
CA SER A 11 -2.58 -49.03 -1.49
C SER A 11 -1.81 -47.75 -1.81
N VAL A 12 -1.87 -47.27 -3.05
CA VAL A 12 -1.27 -46.01 -3.48
C VAL A 12 -1.99 -44.81 -2.85
N GLU A 13 -3.33 -44.84 -2.74
CA GLU A 13 -4.09 -43.79 -2.03
C GLU A 13 -3.78 -43.75 -0.53
N LEU A 14 -3.65 -44.90 0.13
CA LEU A 14 -3.23 -45.01 1.53
C LEU A 14 -1.80 -44.52 1.72
N TRP A 15 -0.89 -44.87 0.82
CA TRP A 15 0.50 -44.42 0.85
C TRP A 15 0.60 -42.90 0.59
N LEU A 16 -0.19 -42.37 -0.33
CA LEU A 16 -0.33 -40.92 -0.56
C LEU A 16 -0.93 -40.19 0.65
N LYS A 17 -1.91 -40.79 1.34
CA LYS A 17 -2.46 -40.25 2.61
C LYS A 17 -1.43 -40.27 3.74
N LEU A 18 -0.56 -41.28 3.80
CA LEU A 18 0.50 -41.40 4.82
C LEU A 18 1.67 -40.44 4.55
N ILE A 19 2.03 -40.19 3.30
CA ILE A 19 3.04 -39.20 2.89
C ILE A 19 2.49 -37.78 3.02
N ARG A 20 1.18 -37.59 2.84
CA ARG A 20 0.46 -36.33 3.09
C ARG A 20 0.03 -36.15 4.54
N LYS A 21 0.73 -36.73 5.53
CA LYS A 21 0.75 -36.11 6.85
C LYS A 21 1.51 -34.79 6.74
N LYS A 22 0.86 -33.77 6.17
CA LYS A 22 1.29 -32.38 6.33
C LYS A 22 1.46 -32.20 7.85
N PRO A 23 2.63 -31.76 8.35
CA PRO A 23 2.76 -31.44 9.75
C PRO A 23 1.60 -30.51 10.11
N GLN A 24 0.89 -30.80 11.21
CA GLN A 24 -0.13 -29.88 11.67
C GLN A 24 0.55 -28.51 11.85
N PRO A 25 -0.04 -27.42 11.31
CA PRO A 25 0.53 -26.09 11.50
C PRO A 25 0.75 -25.86 12.99
N TYR A 26 1.88 -25.27 13.35
CA TYR A 26 2.06 -24.75 14.70
C TYR A 26 0.93 -23.73 14.95
N VAL A 27 0.24 -23.85 16.07
CA VAL A 27 -0.84 -22.92 16.46
C VAL A 27 -0.55 -22.47 17.86
N ASP A 28 -0.43 -21.15 18.03
CA ASP A 28 -0.26 -20.52 19.33
C ASP A 28 -1.60 -19.90 19.77
N PRO A 29 -2.28 -20.47 20.78
CA PRO A 29 -3.58 -19.99 21.24
C PRO A 29 -3.52 -18.66 22.00
N ASP A 30 -2.32 -18.22 22.41
CA ASP A 30 -2.14 -17.03 23.24
C ASP A 30 -2.01 -15.75 22.43
N LEU A 31 -1.77 -15.85 21.11
CA LEU A 31 -1.73 -14.71 20.20
C LEU A 31 -3.03 -13.88 20.25
N ASP A 32 -2.88 -12.56 20.21
CA ASP A 32 -3.98 -11.64 19.97
C ASP A 32 -4.42 -11.74 18.49
N PRO A 33 -5.72 -11.62 18.20
CA PRO A 33 -6.19 -11.69 16.82
C PRO A 33 -5.73 -10.50 15.99
N VAL A 34 -5.49 -10.74 14.70
CA VAL A 34 -5.07 -9.73 13.74
C VAL A 34 -6.09 -9.62 12.60
N LEU A 35 -6.45 -8.38 12.26
CA LEU A 35 -7.25 -8.04 11.10
C LEU A 35 -6.42 -7.24 10.11
N LEU A 36 -6.28 -7.77 8.89
CA LEU A 36 -5.54 -7.15 7.79
C LEU A 36 -6.47 -6.33 6.90
N VAL A 37 -6.11 -5.07 6.64
CA VAL A 37 -6.90 -4.14 5.82
C VAL A 37 -6.05 -3.57 4.68
N PRO A 38 -6.45 -3.75 3.42
CA PRO A 38 -5.67 -3.40 2.25
C PRO A 38 -5.72 -1.92 1.87
N GLY A 39 -4.82 -1.52 0.98
CA GLY A 39 -4.83 -0.21 0.34
C GLY A 39 -5.81 -0.11 -0.82
N ILE A 40 -5.77 1.03 -1.52
CA ILE A 40 -6.52 1.23 -2.75
C ILE A 40 -6.15 0.14 -3.76
N ALA A 41 -7.16 -0.42 -4.43
CA ALA A 41 -6.98 -1.48 -5.41
C ALA A 41 -6.40 -2.81 -4.85
N GLY A 42 -6.19 -2.92 -3.53
CA GLY A 42 -5.62 -4.10 -2.86
C GLY A 42 -6.64 -5.16 -2.44
N SER A 43 -7.85 -5.13 -2.99
CA SER A 43 -8.91 -6.13 -2.74
C SER A 43 -9.38 -6.71 -4.08
N ILE A 44 -9.60 -8.02 -4.14
CA ILE A 44 -10.33 -8.66 -5.24
C ILE A 44 -11.76 -8.13 -5.29
N LEU A 45 -12.24 -7.75 -6.47
CA LEU A 45 -13.63 -7.41 -6.74
C LEU A 45 -14.26 -8.42 -7.69
N LYS A 46 -15.50 -8.80 -7.40
CA LYS A 46 -16.35 -9.64 -8.24
C LYS A 46 -17.56 -8.84 -8.71
N ALA A 47 -17.99 -9.04 -9.94
CA ALA A 47 -19.32 -8.66 -10.40
C ALA A 47 -20.27 -9.84 -10.13
N VAL A 48 -21.41 -9.55 -9.50
CA VAL A 48 -22.45 -10.52 -9.18
C VAL A 48 -23.71 -10.11 -9.90
N ASP A 49 -24.23 -10.98 -10.77
CA ASP A 49 -25.47 -10.72 -11.49
C ASP A 49 -26.73 -11.04 -10.66
N ASP A 50 -27.90 -10.72 -11.22
CA ASP A 50 -29.20 -10.95 -10.57
C ASP A 50 -29.47 -12.44 -10.26
N GLU A 51 -28.79 -13.35 -10.96
CA GLU A 51 -28.86 -14.80 -10.71
C GLU A 51 -27.84 -15.27 -9.66
N GLY A 52 -27.03 -14.36 -9.09
CA GLY A 52 -26.00 -14.65 -8.11
C GLY A 52 -24.74 -15.27 -8.70
N ARG A 53 -24.55 -15.22 -10.03
CA ARG A 53 -23.32 -15.72 -10.66
C ARG A 53 -22.22 -14.68 -10.48
N GLU A 54 -21.09 -15.15 -9.97
CA GLU A 54 -19.94 -14.31 -9.69
C GLU A 54 -18.90 -14.39 -10.81
N GLU A 55 -18.38 -13.22 -11.20
CA GLU A 55 -17.21 -13.11 -12.07
C GLU A 55 -16.16 -12.20 -11.42
N ARG A 56 -14.91 -12.65 -11.29
CA ARG A 56 -13.81 -11.76 -10.86
C ARG A 56 -13.61 -10.67 -11.92
N VAL A 57 -13.64 -9.41 -11.51
CA VAL A 57 -13.43 -8.24 -12.39
C VAL A 57 -12.16 -7.49 -12.04
N TRP A 58 -11.63 -7.66 -10.83
CA TRP A 58 -10.36 -7.11 -10.36
C TRP A 58 -9.78 -8.00 -9.23
N VAL A 59 -8.46 -8.17 -9.07
CA VAL A 59 -7.43 -7.94 -10.09
C VAL A 59 -7.47 -9.12 -11.06
N ARG A 60 -7.20 -8.83 -12.33
CA ARG A 60 -7.02 -9.86 -13.35
C ARG A 60 -6.13 -9.33 -14.44
N ILE A 61 -5.29 -10.20 -15.00
CA ILE A 61 -4.46 -9.89 -16.15
C ILE A 61 -5.23 -10.22 -17.43
N LEU A 62 -5.85 -11.40 -17.52
CA LEU A 62 -6.56 -11.78 -18.74
C LEU A 62 -7.86 -10.99 -18.92
N SER A 63 -7.98 -10.31 -20.07
CA SER A 63 -9.12 -9.45 -20.44
C SER A 63 -9.41 -8.33 -19.43
N ALA A 64 -8.38 -7.86 -18.71
CA ALA A 64 -8.48 -6.85 -17.67
C ALA A 64 -9.20 -5.59 -18.15
N ASP A 65 -8.74 -5.01 -19.26
CA ASP A 65 -9.31 -3.79 -19.83
C ASP A 65 -10.77 -3.96 -20.23
N TYR A 66 -11.11 -5.04 -20.96
CA TYR A 66 -12.48 -5.32 -21.37
C TYR A 66 -13.43 -5.43 -20.17
N LYS A 67 -12.99 -6.10 -19.09
CA LYS A 67 -13.80 -6.29 -17.88
C LYS A 67 -13.90 -5.02 -17.05
N CYS A 68 -12.83 -4.23 -16.99
CA CYS A 68 -12.89 -2.90 -16.44
C CYS A 68 -13.98 -2.06 -17.13
N ARG A 69 -13.92 -1.98 -18.46
CA ARG A 69 -14.86 -1.17 -19.25
C ARG A 69 -16.30 -1.64 -19.18
N THR A 70 -16.53 -2.95 -19.09
CA THR A 70 -17.88 -3.52 -19.12
C THR A 70 -18.51 -3.67 -17.75
N LYS A 71 -17.72 -3.81 -16.68
CA LYS A 71 -18.23 -4.13 -15.32
C LYS A 71 -17.82 -3.12 -14.22
N LEU A 72 -16.66 -2.48 -14.34
CA LEU A 72 -16.12 -1.62 -13.28
C LEU A 72 -16.30 -0.13 -13.54
N TRP A 73 -16.35 0.32 -14.80
CA TRP A 73 -16.72 1.70 -15.11
C TRP A 73 -18.03 2.05 -14.42
N SER A 74 -18.06 3.23 -13.84
CA SER A 74 -19.09 3.63 -12.89
C SER A 74 -19.44 5.09 -13.05
N LEU A 75 -20.54 5.50 -12.41
CA LEU A 75 -20.89 6.88 -12.15
C LEU A 75 -21.08 7.07 -10.65
N PHE A 76 -20.61 8.19 -10.14
CA PHE A 76 -20.93 8.63 -8.79
C PHE A 76 -22.35 9.19 -8.74
N ASP A 77 -23.11 8.71 -7.76
CA ASP A 77 -24.42 9.24 -7.40
C ASP A 77 -24.27 10.18 -6.18
N PRO A 78 -24.38 11.52 -6.37
CA PRO A 78 -24.26 12.49 -5.28
C PRO A 78 -25.36 12.36 -4.21
N SER A 79 -26.50 11.76 -4.55
CA SER A 79 -27.61 11.60 -3.61
C SER A 79 -27.33 10.53 -2.57
N THR A 80 -26.60 9.48 -2.96
CA THR A 80 -26.20 8.39 -2.07
C THR A 80 -24.75 8.50 -1.61
N GLY A 81 -23.93 9.28 -2.32
CA GLY A 81 -22.49 9.37 -2.09
C GLY A 81 -21.72 8.11 -2.50
N LYS A 82 -22.24 7.37 -3.49
CA LYS A 82 -21.70 6.07 -3.89
C LYS A 82 -21.38 6.04 -5.37
N THR A 83 -20.41 5.22 -5.70
CA THR A 83 -20.05 4.90 -7.08
C THR A 83 -20.78 3.64 -7.51
N VAL A 84 -21.60 3.75 -8.56
CA VAL A 84 -22.43 2.67 -9.08
C VAL A 84 -21.93 2.28 -10.47
N SER A 85 -21.72 0.98 -10.69
CA SER A 85 -21.29 0.46 -12.00
C SER A 85 -22.28 0.82 -13.10
N LEU A 86 -21.76 1.11 -14.30
CA LEU A 86 -22.56 1.38 -15.50
C LEU A 86 -23.35 0.15 -15.97
N ASP A 87 -22.91 -1.06 -15.62
CA ASP A 87 -23.65 -2.29 -15.93
C ASP A 87 -24.83 -2.45 -14.96
N PRO A 88 -26.08 -2.29 -15.44
CA PRO A 88 -27.25 -2.38 -14.58
C PRO A 88 -27.57 -3.82 -14.15
N LYS A 89 -26.91 -4.82 -14.73
CA LYS A 89 -27.19 -6.26 -14.51
C LYS A 89 -26.29 -6.90 -13.46
N SER A 90 -25.36 -6.15 -12.89
CA SER A 90 -24.49 -6.70 -11.85
C SER A 90 -24.08 -5.65 -10.83
N ASN A 91 -23.92 -6.12 -9.59
CA ASN A 91 -23.36 -5.34 -8.50
C ASN A 91 -21.95 -5.81 -8.20
N ILE A 92 -21.14 -4.91 -7.63
CA ILE A 92 -19.79 -5.26 -7.23
C ILE A 92 -19.79 -5.76 -5.79
N SER A 93 -19.10 -6.87 -5.55
CA SER A 93 -18.90 -7.46 -4.24
C SER A 93 -17.43 -7.81 -4.00
N VAL A 94 -17.10 -8.02 -2.74
CA VAL A 94 -15.78 -8.46 -2.29
C VAL A 94 -15.93 -9.87 -1.72
N PRO A 95 -15.06 -10.83 -2.08
CA PRO A 95 -15.15 -12.19 -1.56
C PRO A 95 -14.73 -12.26 -0.08
N GLU A 96 -15.50 -12.99 0.72
CA GLU A 96 -15.23 -13.22 2.15
C GLU A 96 -14.53 -14.57 2.43
N ASP A 97 -14.15 -15.31 1.38
CA ASP A 97 -13.45 -16.58 1.49
C ASP A 97 -12.19 -16.48 2.37
N ARG A 98 -11.87 -17.57 3.09
CA ARG A 98 -10.78 -17.61 4.08
C ARG A 98 -10.85 -16.45 5.07
N ASP A 99 -12.05 -16.20 5.57
CA ASP A 99 -12.33 -15.14 6.54
C ASP A 99 -11.86 -13.75 6.05
N GLY A 100 -12.04 -13.49 4.75
CA GLY A 100 -11.65 -12.27 4.04
C GLY A 100 -10.18 -12.20 3.64
N LEU A 101 -9.34 -13.19 4.00
CA LEU A 101 -7.94 -13.23 3.58
C LEU A 101 -7.82 -13.47 2.07
N TYR A 102 -8.72 -14.24 1.47
CA TYR A 102 -8.66 -14.51 0.02
C TYR A 102 -8.69 -13.23 -0.81
N ALA A 103 -9.47 -12.22 -0.41
CA ALA A 103 -9.60 -10.98 -1.14
C ALA A 103 -8.29 -10.18 -1.22
N ILE A 104 -7.35 -10.40 -0.29
CA ILE A 104 -6.18 -9.53 -0.09
C ILE A 104 -4.84 -10.30 -0.17
N ASP A 105 -4.89 -11.62 -0.28
CA ASP A 105 -3.72 -12.51 -0.28
C ASP A 105 -2.93 -12.40 -1.60
N ILE A 106 -3.47 -12.98 -2.68
CA ILE A 106 -2.91 -12.98 -4.04
C ILE A 106 -3.96 -12.37 -4.96
N LEU A 107 -3.67 -11.20 -5.53
CA LEU A 107 -4.69 -10.38 -6.18
C LEU A 107 -5.19 -10.98 -7.51
N ASP A 108 -4.34 -11.68 -8.25
CA ASP A 108 -4.75 -12.50 -9.41
C ASP A 108 -4.39 -13.99 -9.19
N PRO A 109 -5.28 -14.77 -8.55
CA PRO A 109 -4.99 -16.17 -8.24
C PRO A 109 -4.98 -17.09 -9.47
N ASP A 110 -5.54 -16.65 -10.61
CA ASP A 110 -5.55 -17.45 -11.84
C ASP A 110 -4.23 -17.35 -12.62
N LEU A 111 -3.34 -16.43 -12.24
CA LEU A 111 -1.99 -16.34 -12.79
C LEU A 111 -1.12 -17.47 -12.21
N VAL A 112 -1.02 -18.59 -12.93
CA VAL A 112 -0.26 -19.76 -12.46
C VAL A 112 1.26 -19.59 -12.63
N ILE A 113 1.71 -18.85 -13.64
CA ILE A 113 3.13 -18.59 -13.94
C ILE A 113 3.45 -17.14 -13.58
N GLY A 114 4.47 -16.90 -12.76
CA GLY A 114 4.82 -15.55 -12.29
C GLY A 114 3.89 -15.03 -11.19
N ARG A 115 3.20 -15.92 -10.46
CA ARG A 115 2.20 -15.59 -9.44
C ARG A 115 2.72 -14.66 -8.34
N ASP A 116 4.02 -14.70 -8.09
CA ASP A 116 4.73 -13.84 -7.15
C ASP A 116 4.63 -12.35 -7.48
N CYS A 117 4.43 -11.97 -8.75
CA CYS A 117 4.26 -10.55 -9.13
C CYS A 117 2.91 -9.95 -8.70
N VAL A 118 1.95 -10.78 -8.29
CA VAL A 118 0.62 -10.36 -7.82
C VAL A 118 0.38 -10.74 -6.35
N TYR A 119 1.44 -11.09 -5.63
CA TYR A 119 1.41 -11.25 -4.18
C TYR A 119 1.21 -9.88 -3.53
N TYR A 120 0.23 -9.79 -2.64
CA TYR A 120 -0.03 -8.57 -1.90
C TYR A 120 0.19 -8.77 -0.40
N PHE A 121 -0.75 -9.37 0.32
CA PHE A 121 -0.50 -9.79 1.72
C PHE A 121 0.08 -11.20 1.84
N HIS A 122 0.29 -11.91 0.73
CA HIS A 122 0.67 -13.32 0.71
C HIS A 122 1.83 -13.66 1.64
N ASP A 123 2.97 -12.99 1.47
CA ASP A 123 4.16 -13.32 2.24
C ASP A 123 3.96 -13.04 3.74
N MET A 124 3.24 -11.97 4.07
CA MET A 124 2.91 -11.66 5.46
C MET A 124 1.97 -12.70 6.07
N ILE A 125 0.94 -13.13 5.33
CA ILE A 125 0.02 -14.19 5.79
C ILE A 125 0.79 -15.50 6.01
N VAL A 126 1.66 -15.87 5.08
CA VAL A 126 2.49 -17.09 5.18
C VAL A 126 3.41 -17.04 6.39
N GLU A 127 4.09 -15.92 6.64
CA GLU A 127 4.95 -15.76 7.82
C GLU A 127 4.15 -15.78 9.13
N MET A 128 3.00 -15.10 9.18
CA MET A 128 2.14 -15.13 10.37
C MET A 128 1.65 -16.54 10.69
N ILE A 129 1.26 -17.33 9.68
CA ILE A 129 0.89 -18.72 9.90
C ILE A 129 2.07 -19.53 10.47
N LYS A 130 3.30 -19.29 10.01
CA LYS A 130 4.50 -19.92 10.60
C LYS A 130 4.73 -19.52 12.06
N TRP A 131 4.36 -18.29 12.45
CA TRP A 131 4.45 -17.81 13.83
C TRP A 131 3.35 -18.36 14.75
N GLY A 132 2.36 -19.07 14.22
CA GLY A 132 1.30 -19.71 15.02
C GLY A 132 -0.09 -19.11 14.85
N PHE A 133 -0.26 -18.13 13.96
CA PHE A 133 -1.57 -17.58 13.64
C PHE A 133 -2.44 -18.58 12.88
N GLN A 134 -3.76 -18.53 13.10
CA GLN A 134 -4.73 -19.41 12.49
C GLN A 134 -5.83 -18.61 11.80
N GLU A 135 -6.01 -18.86 10.49
CA GLU A 135 -7.11 -18.28 9.70
C GLU A 135 -8.46 -18.58 10.36
N GLY A 136 -9.32 -17.56 10.43
CA GLY A 136 -10.66 -17.67 11.01
C GLY A 136 -10.71 -17.76 12.54
N LYS A 137 -9.55 -17.70 13.22
CA LYS A 137 -9.48 -17.70 14.69
C LYS A 137 -8.63 -16.58 15.25
N THR A 138 -7.42 -16.38 14.72
CA THR A 138 -6.49 -15.31 15.13
C THR A 138 -5.96 -14.50 13.95
N LEU A 139 -6.25 -14.87 12.70
CA LEU A 139 -5.87 -14.12 11.50
C LEU A 139 -7.05 -13.99 10.55
N PHE A 140 -7.32 -12.75 10.15
CA PHE A 140 -8.48 -12.37 9.36
C PHE A 140 -8.11 -11.28 8.34
N GLY A 141 -8.82 -11.24 7.22
CA GLY A 141 -8.70 -10.18 6.23
C GLY A 141 -10.00 -9.38 6.11
N PHE A 142 -9.89 -8.13 5.68
CA PHE A 142 -11.04 -7.29 5.36
C PHE A 142 -10.78 -6.58 4.03
N GLY A 143 -11.17 -7.21 2.93
CA GLY A 143 -11.25 -6.53 1.64
C GLY A 143 -12.44 -5.57 1.60
N TYR A 144 -12.38 -4.56 0.74
CA TYR A 144 -13.47 -3.61 0.54
C TYR A 144 -13.50 -3.09 -0.90
N ASP A 145 -14.64 -2.57 -1.34
CA ASP A 145 -14.76 -1.90 -2.63
C ASP A 145 -13.98 -0.58 -2.59
N PHE A 146 -12.74 -0.63 -3.06
CA PHE A 146 -11.82 0.50 -3.05
C PHE A 146 -12.29 1.68 -3.90
N ARG A 147 -13.36 1.56 -4.69
CA ARG A 147 -13.93 2.67 -5.46
C ARG A 147 -14.72 3.62 -4.57
N GLN A 148 -15.30 3.11 -3.47
CA GLN A 148 -16.15 3.88 -2.57
C GLN A 148 -15.34 4.78 -1.64
N SER A 149 -15.97 5.85 -1.13
CA SER A 149 -15.39 6.72 -0.10
C SER A 149 -14.95 5.94 1.14
N ASN A 150 -13.85 6.38 1.79
CA ASN A 150 -13.39 5.82 3.07
C ASN A 150 -14.40 6.01 4.22
N ARG A 151 -15.41 6.88 4.05
CA ARG A 151 -16.55 7.02 4.96
C ARG A 151 -17.87 6.46 4.42
N CYS A 152 -17.80 5.58 3.41
CA CYS A 152 -18.98 4.89 2.89
C CYS A 152 -19.63 4.07 4.00
N GLN A 153 -20.89 4.37 4.32
CA GLN A 153 -21.60 3.77 5.44
C GLN A 153 -21.62 2.24 5.37
N GLU A 154 -21.89 1.66 4.20
CA GLU A 154 -21.93 0.20 4.02
C GLU A 154 -20.57 -0.45 4.33
N THR A 155 -19.48 0.14 3.85
CA THR A 155 -18.13 -0.36 4.15
C THR A 155 -17.81 -0.28 5.65
N LEU A 156 -18.20 0.81 6.31
CA LEU A 156 -17.99 0.99 7.75
C LEU A 156 -18.84 0.00 8.57
N GLU A 157 -20.09 -0.24 8.18
CA GLU A 157 -20.97 -1.24 8.83
C GLU A 157 -20.42 -2.67 8.67
N LEU A 158 -19.92 -3.01 7.47
CA LEU A 158 -19.26 -4.29 7.23
C LEU A 158 -17.98 -4.43 8.08
N LEU A 159 -17.19 -3.35 8.22
CA LEU A 159 -16.01 -3.35 9.07
C LEU A 159 -16.37 -3.54 10.55
N ALA A 160 -17.42 -2.89 11.04
CA ALA A 160 -17.93 -3.07 12.40
C ALA A 160 -18.34 -4.55 12.64
N ALA A 161 -19.13 -5.12 11.74
CA ALA A 161 -19.54 -6.53 11.81
C ALA A 161 -18.34 -7.49 11.75
N LYS A 162 -17.32 -7.16 10.96
CA LYS A 162 -16.08 -7.94 10.89
C LYS A 162 -15.33 -7.91 12.21
N MET A 163 -15.17 -6.74 12.84
CA MET A 163 -14.50 -6.62 14.14
C MET A 163 -15.22 -7.43 15.24
N GLU A 164 -16.55 -7.43 15.25
CA GLU A 164 -17.34 -8.26 16.17
C GLU A 164 -17.14 -9.77 15.91
N THR A 165 -17.12 -10.17 14.64
CA THR A 165 -16.85 -11.55 14.23
C THR A 165 -15.47 -12.01 14.69
N VAL A 166 -14.43 -11.19 14.46
CA VAL A 166 -13.06 -11.44 14.92
C VAL A 166 -13.03 -11.59 16.44
N PHE A 167 -13.60 -10.63 17.18
CA PHE A 167 -13.62 -10.66 18.63
C PHE A 167 -14.26 -11.94 19.18
N THR A 168 -15.38 -12.38 18.58
CA THR A 168 -16.11 -13.58 18.98
C THR A 168 -15.31 -14.85 18.67
N ALA A 169 -14.78 -14.97 17.44
CA ALA A 169 -13.98 -16.12 17.00
C ALA A 169 -12.69 -16.29 17.82
N SER A 170 -12.14 -15.20 18.34
CA SER A 170 -10.92 -15.16 19.14
C SER A 170 -11.16 -15.28 20.66
N GLY A 171 -12.37 -15.68 21.08
CA GLY A 171 -12.69 -15.91 22.49
C GLY A 171 -12.76 -14.63 23.32
N GLY A 172 -13.13 -13.50 22.72
CA GLY A 172 -13.28 -12.21 23.39
C GLY A 172 -11.98 -11.42 23.56
N LYS A 173 -10.93 -11.77 22.80
CA LYS A 173 -9.69 -10.97 22.75
C LYS A 173 -9.88 -9.77 21.83
N LYS A 174 -9.44 -8.59 22.28
CA LYS A 174 -9.33 -7.41 21.42
C LYS A 174 -8.29 -7.63 20.32
N LEU A 175 -8.53 -7.07 19.15
CA LEU A 175 -7.73 -7.31 17.94
C LEU A 175 -6.69 -6.23 17.67
N THR A 176 -5.62 -6.63 16.97
CA THR A 176 -4.66 -5.74 16.34
C THR A 176 -5.07 -5.53 14.88
N ILE A 177 -5.27 -4.29 14.46
CA ILE A 177 -5.52 -3.97 13.05
C ILE A 177 -4.19 -3.64 12.39
N ILE A 178 -3.91 -4.27 11.26
CA ILE A 178 -2.78 -3.90 10.39
C ILE A 178 -3.34 -3.37 9.09
N THR A 179 -3.08 -2.11 8.79
CA THR A 179 -3.57 -1.45 7.58
C THR A 179 -2.42 -1.11 6.65
N HIS A 180 -2.62 -1.25 5.34
CA HIS A 180 -1.69 -0.77 4.33
C HIS A 180 -2.27 0.41 3.54
N SER A 181 -1.46 1.45 3.29
CA SER A 181 -1.79 2.58 2.41
C SER A 181 -3.17 3.18 2.74
N MET A 182 -4.07 3.31 1.76
CA MET A 182 -5.41 3.87 1.94
C MET A 182 -6.26 3.13 2.99
N GLY A 183 -5.98 1.85 3.30
CA GLY A 183 -6.64 1.15 4.40
C GLY A 183 -6.46 1.85 5.75
N GLY A 184 -5.37 2.60 5.92
CA GLY A 184 -5.15 3.45 7.08
C GLY A 184 -6.14 4.63 7.14
N LEU A 185 -6.54 5.18 6.00
CA LEU A 185 -7.55 6.24 5.92
C LEU A 185 -8.96 5.70 6.21
N LEU A 186 -9.29 4.52 5.69
CA LEU A 186 -10.53 3.82 6.01
C LEU A 186 -10.67 3.58 7.52
N VAL A 187 -9.64 3.01 8.14
CA VAL A 187 -9.66 2.73 9.59
C VAL A 187 -9.66 4.02 10.41
N LYS A 188 -8.98 5.08 9.95
CA LYS A 188 -9.04 6.40 10.60
C LYS A 188 -10.44 7.02 10.51
N CYS A 189 -11.14 6.89 9.38
CA CYS A 189 -12.54 7.31 9.25
C CYS A 189 -13.44 6.51 10.19
N PHE A 190 -13.29 5.19 10.20
CA PHE A 190 -14.04 4.31 11.09
C PHE A 190 -13.83 4.68 12.56
N MET A 191 -12.57 4.90 12.98
CA MET A 191 -12.24 5.32 14.34
C MET A 191 -12.91 6.65 14.72
N CYS A 192 -13.03 7.59 13.79
CA CYS A 192 -13.68 8.87 14.05
C CYS A 192 -15.21 8.75 14.15
N LEU A 193 -15.84 7.93 13.30
CA LEU A 193 -17.30 7.85 13.16
C LEU A 193 -17.94 6.78 14.06
N HIS A 194 -17.16 5.76 14.44
CA HIS A 194 -17.57 4.61 15.26
C HIS A 194 -16.56 4.37 16.39
N SER A 195 -16.21 5.43 17.11
CA SER A 195 -15.18 5.42 18.15
C SER A 195 -15.47 4.43 19.26
N ASP A 196 -16.74 4.26 19.65
CA ASP A 196 -17.20 3.31 20.66
C ASP A 196 -16.94 1.86 20.24
N ILE A 197 -17.22 1.52 18.98
CA ILE A 197 -16.96 0.19 18.41
C ILE A 197 -15.46 -0.06 18.31
N PHE A 198 -14.71 0.94 17.81
CA PHE A 198 -13.26 0.84 17.69
C PHE A 198 -12.60 0.63 19.05
N GLU A 199 -12.97 1.43 20.05
CA GLU A 199 -12.48 1.33 21.42
C GLU A 199 -12.83 -0.01 22.07
N LYS A 200 -14.03 -0.53 21.80
CA LYS A 200 -14.49 -1.82 22.30
C LYS A 200 -13.67 -2.99 21.78
N TYR A 201 -13.37 -3.03 20.48
CA TYR A 201 -12.79 -4.21 19.84
C TYR A 201 -11.29 -4.12 19.57
N VAL A 202 -10.71 -2.93 19.49
CA VAL A 202 -9.31 -2.74 19.05
C VAL A 202 -8.38 -2.58 20.25
N LYS A 203 -7.27 -3.34 20.24
CA LYS A 203 -6.15 -3.24 21.18
C LYS A 203 -5.04 -2.37 20.62
N SER A 204 -4.74 -2.55 19.34
CA SER A 204 -3.63 -1.87 18.67
C SER A 204 -3.94 -1.66 17.20
N TRP A 205 -3.43 -0.57 16.64
CA TRP A 205 -3.49 -0.27 15.21
C TRP A 205 -2.09 0.00 14.68
N ILE A 206 -1.68 -0.77 13.68
CA ILE A 206 -0.43 -0.63 12.94
C ILE A 206 -0.77 -0.11 11.55
N ALA A 207 -0.40 1.13 11.26
CA ALA A 207 -0.52 1.71 9.93
C ALA A 207 0.80 1.58 9.17
N ILE A 208 0.75 0.99 7.98
CA ILE A 208 1.89 0.81 7.07
C ILE A 208 1.67 1.70 5.85
N ALA A 209 2.59 2.63 5.60
CA ALA A 209 2.61 3.52 4.43
C ALA A 209 1.30 4.29 4.22
N ALA A 210 0.60 4.67 5.29
CA ALA A 210 -0.69 5.34 5.19
C ALA A 210 -0.53 6.81 4.76
N PRO A 211 -1.15 7.25 3.64
CA PRO A 211 -1.03 8.62 3.14
C PRO A 211 -1.97 9.57 3.90
N PHE A 212 -1.68 9.86 5.17
CA PHE A 212 -2.58 10.65 6.03
C PHE A 212 -2.91 12.04 5.48
N GLN A 213 -2.05 12.63 4.65
CA GLN A 213 -2.27 13.91 3.97
C GLN A 213 -2.42 13.80 2.45
N GLY A 214 -2.51 12.57 1.91
CA GLY A 214 -2.61 12.28 0.48
C GLY A 214 -1.28 11.93 -0.20
N ALA A 215 -1.35 11.60 -1.48
CA ALA A 215 -0.21 11.22 -2.34
C ALA A 215 -0.20 12.10 -3.60
N PRO A 216 0.22 13.37 -3.50
CA PRO A 216 -0.08 14.41 -4.48
C PRO A 216 0.40 14.13 -5.91
N GLY A 217 1.64 13.64 -6.09
CA GLY A 217 2.22 13.49 -7.43
C GLY A 217 1.48 12.48 -8.30
N TYR A 218 1.28 11.25 -7.79
CA TYR A 218 0.55 10.23 -8.55
C TYR A 218 -0.93 10.56 -8.71
N VAL A 219 -1.58 11.12 -7.68
CA VAL A 219 -3.00 11.45 -7.77
C VAL A 219 -3.24 12.57 -8.78
N THR A 220 -2.43 13.63 -8.75
CA THR A 220 -2.50 14.75 -9.70
C THR A 220 -2.24 14.29 -11.13
N SER A 221 -1.18 13.50 -11.35
CA SER A 221 -0.89 12.99 -12.70
C SER A 221 -1.98 12.07 -13.21
N THR A 222 -2.55 11.22 -12.35
CA THR A 222 -3.67 10.34 -12.72
C THR A 222 -4.91 11.10 -13.15
N PHE A 223 -5.29 12.19 -12.45
CA PHE A 223 -6.42 13.02 -12.88
C PHE A 223 -6.22 13.62 -14.27
N VAL A 224 -4.98 13.95 -14.61
CA VAL A 224 -4.66 14.58 -15.89
C VAL A 224 -4.53 13.53 -16.99
N ASN A 225 -3.60 12.57 -16.87
CA ASN A 225 -3.21 11.67 -17.96
C ASN A 225 -3.43 10.18 -17.67
N GLY A 226 -4.05 9.82 -16.54
CA GLY A 226 -4.29 8.46 -16.09
C GLY A 226 -3.09 7.77 -15.43
N MET A 227 -3.25 6.51 -15.04
CA MET A 227 -2.15 5.68 -14.51
C MET A 227 -2.19 4.26 -15.06
N SER A 228 -1.04 3.61 -15.10
CA SER A 228 -0.91 2.16 -15.33
C SER A 228 -0.19 1.56 -14.14
N PHE A 229 -0.69 0.41 -13.66
CA PHE A 229 -0.05 -0.34 -12.57
C PHE A 229 1.06 -1.28 -13.06
N VAL A 230 1.23 -1.39 -14.39
CA VAL A 230 2.22 -2.24 -15.04
C VAL A 230 2.98 -1.40 -16.04
N GLU A 231 4.31 -1.48 -16.03
CA GLU A 231 5.20 -0.77 -16.96
C GLU A 231 5.68 -1.71 -18.09
N GLY A 232 6.28 -1.15 -19.15
CA GLY A 232 6.92 -1.95 -20.20
C GLY A 232 5.94 -2.55 -21.23
N TRP A 233 6.15 -3.79 -21.66
CA TRP A 233 5.30 -4.43 -22.69
C TRP A 233 4.04 -5.09 -22.08
N GLU A 234 4.06 -5.35 -20.77
CA GLU A 234 3.04 -6.08 -20.02
C GLU A 234 1.76 -5.24 -19.79
N GLN A 235 1.87 -3.92 -19.82
CA GLN A 235 0.71 -3.00 -19.80
C GLN A 235 -0.31 -3.28 -20.90
N ASN A 236 0.10 -3.87 -22.04
CA ASN A 236 -0.83 -4.28 -23.10
C ASN A 236 -1.80 -5.38 -22.67
N PHE A 237 -1.45 -6.14 -21.63
CA PHE A 237 -2.29 -7.20 -21.08
C PHE A 237 -3.09 -6.72 -19.88
N PHE A 238 -2.77 -5.57 -19.29
CA PHE A 238 -3.49 -5.03 -18.13
C PHE A 238 -4.56 -4.01 -18.54
N ILE A 239 -5.19 -3.34 -17.55
CA ILE A 239 -6.13 -2.25 -17.80
C ILE A 239 -5.35 -1.10 -18.44
N SER A 240 -5.84 -0.57 -19.57
CA SER A 240 -5.18 0.55 -20.23
C SER A 240 -5.23 1.80 -19.35
N LYS A 241 -4.22 2.66 -19.51
CA LYS A 241 -4.11 3.95 -18.81
C LYS A 241 -5.40 4.77 -18.93
N TRP A 242 -5.98 4.79 -20.12
CA TRP A 242 -7.27 5.43 -20.39
C TRP A 242 -8.42 4.78 -19.62
N SER A 243 -8.64 3.47 -19.75
CA SER A 243 -9.75 2.81 -19.05
C SER A 243 -9.69 2.97 -17.53
N MET A 244 -8.47 2.93 -16.96
CA MET A 244 -8.25 3.18 -15.53
C MET A 244 -8.54 4.64 -15.16
N HIS A 245 -8.10 5.60 -15.97
CA HIS A 245 -8.40 7.02 -15.78
C HIS A 245 -9.90 7.27 -15.67
N GLN A 246 -10.68 6.71 -16.62
CA GLN A 246 -12.14 6.86 -16.64
C GLN A 246 -12.82 6.24 -15.42
N LEU A 247 -12.29 5.12 -14.91
CA LEU A 247 -12.77 4.53 -13.66
C LEU A 247 -12.51 5.45 -12.46
N LEU A 248 -11.27 5.93 -12.32
CA LEU A 248 -10.83 6.68 -11.14
C LEU A 248 -11.45 8.08 -11.04
N LEU A 249 -11.87 8.68 -12.17
CA LEU A 249 -12.63 9.94 -12.18
C LEU A 249 -13.97 9.85 -11.44
N GLU A 250 -14.51 8.64 -11.29
CA GLU A 250 -15.78 8.38 -10.62
C GLU A 250 -15.60 7.64 -9.29
N CYS A 251 -14.38 7.58 -8.74
CA CYS A 251 -14.06 6.91 -7.46
C CYS A 251 -13.78 7.92 -6.35
N PRO A 252 -14.69 8.13 -5.37
CA PRO A 252 -14.46 9.02 -4.22
C PRO A 252 -13.21 8.74 -3.41
N SER A 253 -12.83 7.48 -3.25
CA SER A 253 -11.57 7.09 -2.59
C SER A 253 -10.34 7.75 -3.21
N PHE A 254 -10.33 7.93 -4.53
CA PHE A 254 -9.19 8.49 -5.24
C PHE A 254 -9.05 10.01 -5.01
N TYR A 255 -10.18 10.72 -4.95
CA TYR A 255 -10.24 12.14 -4.56
C TYR A 255 -9.78 12.35 -3.10
N GLU A 256 -10.04 11.38 -2.23
CA GLU A 256 -9.60 11.39 -0.84
C GLU A 256 -8.08 11.19 -0.69
N LEU A 257 -7.37 10.83 -1.76
CA LEU A 257 -5.90 10.75 -1.80
C LEU A 257 -5.22 12.02 -2.35
N MET A 258 -5.95 13.04 -2.84
CA MET A 258 -5.28 14.27 -3.28
C MET A 258 -4.62 14.98 -2.09
N ALA A 259 -3.65 15.85 -2.37
CA ALA A 259 -3.03 16.68 -1.33
C ALA A 259 -4.07 17.39 -0.48
N CYS A 260 -3.90 17.30 0.83
CA CYS A 260 -4.65 18.06 1.82
C CYS A 260 -4.32 19.57 1.70
N PRO A 261 -5.26 20.45 1.31
CA PRO A 261 -4.99 21.88 1.19
C PRO A 261 -4.78 22.55 2.56
N ASP A 262 -5.43 22.02 3.60
CA ASP A 262 -5.32 22.51 4.97
C ASP A 262 -4.03 22.05 5.69
N PHE A 263 -3.24 21.18 5.04
CA PHE A 263 -1.98 20.69 5.60
C PHE A 263 -0.84 21.66 5.25
N CYS A 264 -0.05 22.00 6.26
CA CYS A 264 1.15 22.82 6.09
C CYS A 264 2.30 21.98 5.54
N TRP A 265 2.27 21.71 4.23
CA TRP A 265 3.38 21.06 3.52
C TRP A 265 4.66 21.88 3.66
N GLU A 266 5.81 21.22 3.82
CA GLU A 266 7.13 21.90 3.82
C GLU A 266 7.33 22.64 2.49
N ASN A 267 6.99 21.98 1.39
CA ASN A 267 6.84 22.58 0.08
C ASN A 267 5.44 22.24 -0.43
N SER A 268 4.64 23.22 -0.83
CA SER A 268 3.29 22.92 -1.34
C SER A 268 3.37 22.11 -2.65
N PRO A 269 2.62 21.02 -2.81
CA PRO A 269 2.60 20.26 -4.06
C PRO A 269 1.95 21.09 -5.17
N LEU A 270 2.59 21.13 -6.34
CA LEU A 270 2.18 21.98 -7.45
C LEU A 270 1.84 21.14 -8.69
N LEU A 271 0.85 21.60 -9.45
CA LEU A 271 0.72 21.28 -10.87
C LEU A 271 1.40 22.38 -11.67
N GLN A 272 2.37 22.03 -12.49
CA GLN A 272 3.14 22.97 -13.30
C GLN A 272 2.92 22.69 -14.79
N ILE A 273 2.78 23.74 -15.59
CA ILE A 273 2.51 23.62 -17.01
C ILE A 273 3.36 24.65 -17.75
N TRP A 274 4.19 24.19 -18.67
CA TRP A 274 4.82 25.05 -19.67
C TRP A 274 3.76 25.49 -20.67
N LYS A 275 3.15 26.65 -20.49
CA LYS A 275 2.05 27.13 -21.30
C LYS A 275 2.53 28.13 -22.35
N GLN A 276 2.03 27.97 -23.58
CA GLN A 276 2.23 28.94 -24.64
C GLN A 276 1.06 29.92 -24.65
N ASN A 277 1.35 31.18 -24.31
CA ASN A 277 0.39 32.28 -24.36
C ASN A 277 0.70 33.16 -25.58
N CYS A 278 -0.33 33.60 -26.31
CA CYS A 278 -0.18 34.58 -27.38
C CYS A 278 -0.55 35.96 -26.85
N ASP A 279 0.31 36.95 -27.05
CA ASP A 279 -0.04 38.35 -26.76
C ASP A 279 -1.00 38.92 -27.81
N SER A 280 -1.50 40.14 -27.55
CA SER A 280 -2.43 40.85 -28.44
C SER A 280 -1.86 41.10 -29.85
N ASP A 281 -0.53 41.07 -29.98
CA ASP A 281 0.21 41.31 -31.22
C ASP A 281 0.55 39.99 -31.95
N GLY A 282 0.15 38.84 -31.38
CA GLY A 282 0.36 37.51 -31.95
C GLY A 282 1.73 36.88 -31.65
N ASN A 283 2.54 37.49 -30.78
CA ASN A 283 3.80 36.88 -30.34
C ASN A 283 3.53 35.81 -29.28
N SER A 284 4.17 34.65 -29.44
CA SER A 284 4.11 33.58 -28.46
C SER A 284 5.12 33.82 -27.34
N ASN A 285 4.65 33.82 -26.09
CA ASN A 285 5.49 33.71 -24.91
C ASN A 285 5.24 32.36 -24.23
N ILE A 286 6.31 31.71 -23.78
CA ILE A 286 6.25 30.43 -23.09
C ILE A 286 6.59 30.68 -21.63
N LEU A 287 5.68 30.33 -20.72
CA LEU A 287 5.85 30.51 -19.29
C LEU A 287 5.58 29.20 -18.56
N LEU A 288 6.38 28.88 -17.55
CA LEU A 288 6.06 27.85 -16.59
C LEU A 288 5.06 28.41 -15.57
N GLU A 289 3.79 28.06 -15.75
CA GLU A 289 2.72 28.38 -14.80
C GLU A 289 2.70 27.31 -13.70
N SER A 290 2.49 27.72 -12.45
CA SER A 290 2.42 26.82 -11.29
C SER A 290 1.12 27.04 -10.56
N TYR A 291 0.42 25.95 -10.28
CA TYR A 291 -0.91 25.92 -9.69
C TYR A 291 -0.85 25.15 -8.37
N SER A 292 -1.34 25.77 -7.30
CA SER A 292 -1.55 25.10 -6.01
C SER A 292 -2.60 23.98 -6.13
N PRO A 293 -2.77 23.12 -5.10
CA PRO A 293 -3.79 22.08 -5.13
C PRO A 293 -5.21 22.61 -5.37
N GLU A 294 -5.54 23.80 -4.84
CA GLU A 294 -6.83 24.45 -5.05
C GLU A 294 -6.96 25.00 -6.48
N GLU A 295 -5.95 25.69 -6.99
CA GLU A 295 -5.96 26.25 -8.34
C GLU A 295 -5.98 25.16 -9.42
N SER A 296 -5.36 24.00 -9.14
CA SER A 296 -5.31 22.84 -10.03
C SER A 296 -6.69 22.28 -10.37
N ILE A 297 -7.70 22.49 -9.52
CA ILE A 297 -9.09 22.06 -9.77
C ILE A 297 -9.63 22.70 -11.06
N SER A 298 -9.32 23.98 -11.29
CA SER A 298 -9.74 24.69 -12.51
C SER A 298 -9.12 24.06 -13.76
N ILE A 299 -7.86 23.64 -13.66
CA ILE A 299 -7.12 22.99 -14.73
C ILE A 299 -7.69 21.61 -15.04
N PHE A 300 -7.97 20.79 -14.02
CA PHE A 300 -8.62 19.48 -14.23
C PHE A 300 -10.00 19.63 -14.88
N THR A 301 -10.78 20.62 -14.43
CA THR A 301 -12.12 20.90 -14.97
C THR A 301 -12.06 21.30 -16.44
N GLU A 302 -11.13 22.16 -16.83
CA GLU A 302 -10.96 22.57 -18.23
C GLU A 302 -10.41 21.43 -19.10
N ALA A 303 -9.35 20.77 -18.65
CA ALA A 303 -8.69 19.68 -19.37
C ALA A 303 -9.63 18.50 -19.66
N LEU A 304 -10.58 18.23 -18.75
CA LEU A 304 -11.55 17.15 -18.88
C LEU A 304 -12.96 17.61 -19.28
N SER A 305 -13.13 18.87 -19.69
CA SER A 305 -14.45 19.45 -20.02
C SER A 305 -15.17 18.75 -21.17
N THR A 306 -14.41 18.13 -22.09
CA THR A 306 -14.92 17.37 -23.24
C THR A 306 -14.71 15.86 -23.08
N ASN A 307 -14.27 15.41 -21.90
CA ASN A 307 -13.96 14.01 -21.64
C ASN A 307 -15.24 13.16 -21.65
N THR A 308 -15.28 12.17 -22.54
CA THR A 308 -16.42 11.28 -22.76
C THR A 308 -15.96 9.86 -23.03
N VAL A 309 -16.77 8.89 -22.63
CA VAL A 309 -16.59 7.48 -22.97
C VAL A 309 -17.79 6.94 -23.70
N LYS A 310 -17.56 5.99 -24.60
CA LYS A 310 -18.64 5.28 -25.28
C LYS A 310 -18.97 3.99 -24.55
N TYR A 311 -20.17 3.89 -23.99
CA TYR A 311 -20.68 2.72 -23.30
C TYR A 311 -22.02 2.30 -23.91
N ASP A 312 -22.15 1.04 -24.34
CA ASP A 312 -23.34 0.52 -25.03
C ASP A 312 -23.89 1.40 -26.16
N GLY A 313 -22.98 2.05 -26.89
CA GLY A 313 -23.30 2.91 -28.03
C GLY A 313 -23.70 4.34 -27.67
N VAL A 314 -23.76 4.67 -26.38
CA VAL A 314 -24.07 6.00 -25.84
C VAL A 314 -22.78 6.70 -25.39
N ASP A 315 -22.65 7.98 -25.68
CA ASP A 315 -21.56 8.80 -25.16
C ASP A 315 -21.92 9.30 -23.75
N ILE A 316 -21.11 8.93 -22.77
CA ILE A 316 -21.27 9.27 -21.36
C ILE A 316 -20.16 10.29 -20.99
N PRO A 317 -20.52 11.50 -20.53
CA PRO A 317 -19.54 12.47 -20.06
C PRO A 317 -18.96 12.04 -18.70
N LEU A 318 -17.63 12.10 -18.59
CA LEU A 318 -16.89 11.80 -17.35
C LEU A 318 -15.92 12.95 -17.04
N PRO A 319 -16.39 14.17 -16.76
CA PRO A 319 -15.50 15.29 -16.45
C PRO A 319 -14.81 15.09 -15.10
N PHE A 320 -13.91 16.01 -14.72
CA PHE A 320 -13.49 16.10 -13.33
C PHE A 320 -14.71 16.36 -12.43
N ASN A 321 -15.04 15.40 -11.56
CA ASN A 321 -16.30 15.41 -10.81
C ASN A 321 -16.21 16.26 -9.53
N LEU A 322 -16.81 17.45 -9.56
CA LEU A 322 -16.81 18.40 -8.44
C LEU A 322 -17.69 17.94 -7.25
N GLU A 323 -18.72 17.13 -7.49
CA GLU A 323 -19.54 16.57 -6.39
C GLU A 323 -18.75 15.54 -5.59
N ILE A 324 -17.91 14.73 -6.25
CA ILE A 324 -16.98 13.82 -5.57
C ILE A 324 -15.95 14.62 -4.78
N LEU A 325 -15.38 15.69 -5.36
CA LEU A 325 -14.43 16.54 -4.65
C LEU A 325 -15.04 17.12 -3.37
N LYS A 326 -16.28 17.62 -3.44
CA LYS A 326 -17.03 18.09 -2.27
C LYS A 326 -17.18 16.97 -1.24
N TRP A 327 -17.52 15.76 -1.68
CA TRP A 327 -17.63 14.59 -0.80
C TRP A 327 -16.32 14.26 -0.08
N ALA A 328 -15.20 14.27 -0.83
CA ALA A 328 -13.86 14.02 -0.33
C ALA A 328 -13.41 15.08 0.67
N ASN A 329 -13.76 16.35 0.45
CA ASN A 329 -13.50 17.43 1.41
C ASN A 329 -14.22 17.22 2.74
N GLU A 330 -15.47 16.73 2.73
CA GLU A 330 -16.16 16.33 3.97
C GLU A 330 -15.48 15.13 4.63
N THR A 331 -14.99 14.15 3.86
CA THR A 331 -14.19 13.03 4.41
C THR A 331 -12.90 13.52 5.07
N ARG A 332 -12.23 14.52 4.50
CA ARG A 332 -11.02 15.11 5.11
C ARG A 332 -11.30 15.76 6.46
N LYS A 333 -12.44 16.43 6.61
CA LYS A 333 -12.86 16.98 7.93
C LYS A 333 -13.04 15.89 8.98
N VAL A 334 -13.57 14.73 8.58
CA VAL A 334 -13.65 13.55 9.47
C VAL A 334 -12.24 13.06 9.83
N LEU A 335 -11.37 12.89 8.83
CA LEU A 335 -9.99 12.44 9.04
C LEU A 335 -9.18 13.40 9.92
N SER A 336 -9.37 14.72 9.79
CA SER A 336 -8.67 15.72 10.60
C SER A 336 -9.21 15.81 12.03
N SER A 337 -10.47 15.42 12.25
CA SER A 337 -11.12 15.41 13.57
C SER A 337 -10.91 14.11 14.35
N ALA A 338 -10.34 13.08 13.72
CA ALA A 338 -10.15 11.76 14.32
C ALA A 338 -9.23 11.81 15.55
N LYS A 339 -9.69 11.25 16.67
CA LYS A 339 -8.94 11.11 17.92
C LYS A 339 -8.73 9.63 18.23
N LEU A 340 -7.50 9.26 18.55
CA LEU A 340 -7.17 7.89 18.96
C LEU A 340 -7.67 7.66 20.39
N PRO A 341 -8.45 6.61 20.67
CA PRO A 341 -8.84 6.31 22.04
C PRO A 341 -7.61 6.01 22.93
N PRO A 342 -7.50 6.57 24.16
CA PRO A 342 -6.29 6.47 24.99
C PRO A 342 -5.80 5.05 25.29
N GLN A 343 -6.69 4.06 25.28
CA GLN A 343 -6.36 2.65 25.52
C GLN A 343 -5.84 1.90 24.28
N VAL A 344 -5.94 2.50 23.09
CA VAL A 344 -5.51 1.86 21.85
C VAL A 344 -4.08 2.28 21.54
N LYS A 345 -3.19 1.30 21.38
CA LYS A 345 -1.81 1.58 20.96
C LYS A 345 -1.77 1.82 19.46
N PHE A 346 -1.09 2.87 19.02
CA PHE A 346 -0.89 3.17 17.61
C PHE A 346 0.58 3.05 17.22
N TYR A 347 0.83 2.38 16.10
CA TYR A 347 2.15 2.22 15.50
C TYR A 347 2.10 2.71 14.06
N ASN A 348 3.01 3.60 13.70
CA ASN A 348 3.12 4.13 12.34
C ASN A 348 4.42 3.64 11.70
N VAL A 349 4.31 2.93 10.59
CA VAL A 349 5.42 2.40 9.81
C VAL A 349 5.35 3.04 8.43
N TYR A 350 6.39 3.75 8.00
CA TYR A 350 6.44 4.38 6.68
C TYR A 350 7.84 4.31 6.09
N GLY A 351 7.91 4.25 4.77
CA GLY A 351 9.17 4.25 4.04
C GLY A 351 9.77 5.64 3.91
N THR A 352 11.08 5.70 3.77
CA THR A 352 11.85 6.93 3.53
C THR A 352 12.99 6.61 2.56
N ASN A 353 13.69 7.64 2.10
CA ASN A 353 14.83 7.64 1.20
C ASN A 353 14.55 7.13 -0.23
N LEU A 354 13.31 7.21 -0.70
CA LEU A 354 12.97 6.99 -2.10
C LEU A 354 12.47 8.28 -2.74
N GLU A 355 12.90 8.55 -3.97
CA GLU A 355 12.37 9.66 -4.78
C GLU A 355 10.87 9.46 -4.98
N THR A 356 10.09 10.34 -4.35
CA THR A 356 8.64 10.19 -4.28
C THR A 356 7.96 11.35 -5.00
N PRO A 357 7.16 11.09 -6.05
CA PRO A 357 6.46 12.13 -6.80
C PRO A 357 5.62 13.04 -5.91
N HIS A 358 5.93 14.34 -5.95
CA HIS A 358 5.30 15.34 -5.11
C HIS A 358 4.57 16.41 -5.92
N SER A 359 5.29 17.05 -6.85
CA SER A 359 4.70 18.00 -7.82
C SER A 359 4.77 17.42 -9.22
N VAL A 360 3.85 17.82 -10.09
CA VAL A 360 3.71 17.29 -11.45
C VAL A 360 3.91 18.42 -12.46
N CYS A 361 4.70 18.19 -13.49
CA CYS A 361 4.99 19.16 -14.55
C CYS A 361 4.65 18.60 -15.94
N TYR A 362 3.98 19.40 -16.77
CA TYR A 362 3.62 19.07 -18.15
C TYR A 362 4.21 20.06 -19.16
N GLY A 363 4.58 19.53 -20.33
CA GLY A 363 5.21 20.30 -21.41
C GLY A 363 6.68 20.63 -21.14
N SER A 364 7.26 21.43 -22.02
CA SER A 364 8.62 21.96 -21.91
C SER A 364 8.76 23.26 -22.71
N GLU A 365 9.87 24.00 -22.57
CA GLU A 365 10.15 25.16 -23.43
C GLU A 365 10.13 24.82 -24.93
N GLY A 366 10.59 23.63 -25.32
CA GLY A 366 10.60 23.18 -26.71
C GLY A 366 9.28 22.57 -27.21
N ALA A 367 8.37 22.23 -26.28
CA ALA A 367 7.07 21.64 -26.57
C ALA A 367 6.05 22.10 -25.50
N PRO A 368 5.62 23.37 -25.54
CA PRO A 368 4.69 23.93 -24.58
C PRO A 368 3.24 23.46 -24.85
N VAL A 369 2.42 23.50 -23.81
CA VAL A 369 0.99 23.23 -23.85
C VAL A 369 0.27 24.46 -24.42
N THR A 370 -0.46 24.26 -25.51
CA THR A 370 -1.25 25.32 -26.18
C THR A 370 -2.73 25.25 -25.83
N ASP A 371 -3.23 24.06 -25.49
CA ASP A 371 -4.61 23.79 -25.10
C ASP A 371 -4.58 22.79 -23.94
N LEU A 372 -5.30 23.09 -22.86
CA LEU A 372 -5.35 22.23 -21.67
C LEU A 372 -6.01 20.87 -21.96
N GLN A 373 -6.84 20.77 -23.02
CA GLN A 373 -7.41 19.48 -23.47
C GLN A 373 -6.35 18.53 -24.03
N GLN A 374 -5.12 19.01 -24.31
CA GLN A 374 -4.00 18.14 -24.71
C GLN A 374 -3.36 17.43 -23.51
N LEU A 375 -3.50 17.96 -22.30
CA LEU A 375 -2.82 17.45 -21.11
C LEU A 375 -2.97 15.94 -20.89
N PRO A 376 -4.15 15.32 -21.10
CA PRO A 376 -4.30 13.87 -20.92
C PRO A 376 -3.43 13.01 -21.82
N SER A 377 -2.97 13.55 -22.95
CA SER A 377 -2.08 12.86 -23.89
C SER A 377 -0.59 13.07 -23.60
N LEU A 378 -0.24 13.97 -22.68
CA LEU A 378 1.14 14.31 -22.38
C LEU A 378 1.73 13.43 -21.28
N MET A 379 3.04 13.23 -21.33
CA MET A 379 3.78 12.60 -20.25
C MET A 379 4.02 13.59 -19.10
N ALA A 380 3.85 13.11 -17.88
CA ALA A 380 4.14 13.86 -16.67
C ALA A 380 5.64 13.78 -16.36
N ASN A 381 6.22 14.90 -15.95
CA ASN A 381 7.49 14.95 -15.25
C ASN A 381 7.21 15.19 -13.76
N TYR A 382 8.04 14.63 -12.88
CA TYR A 382 7.82 14.75 -11.44
C TYR A 382 8.93 15.55 -10.78
N VAL A 383 8.55 16.40 -9.83
CA VAL A 383 9.46 16.89 -8.80
C VAL A 383 9.25 16.00 -7.59
N CYS A 384 10.30 15.31 -7.19
CA CYS A 384 10.25 14.33 -6.13
C CYS A 384 10.73 14.90 -4.80
N VAL A 385 10.20 14.36 -3.70
CA VAL A 385 10.66 14.58 -2.33
C VAL A 385 10.95 13.24 -1.67
N ASP A 386 11.41 13.26 -0.42
CA ASP A 386 11.63 12.04 0.37
C ASP A 386 10.30 11.30 0.67
N GLY A 387 10.30 9.98 0.54
CA GLY A 387 9.14 9.13 0.78
C GLY A 387 9.40 7.66 0.54
N ASP A 388 8.34 6.90 0.28
CA ASP A 388 8.37 5.46 -0.02
C ASP A 388 8.27 5.12 -1.52
N GLY A 389 8.43 6.13 -2.37
CA GLY A 389 8.25 6.04 -3.81
C GLY A 389 6.83 6.41 -4.27
N THR A 390 5.84 6.47 -3.37
CA THR A 390 4.44 6.87 -3.64
C THR A 390 3.93 7.95 -2.71
N VAL A 391 4.18 7.81 -1.42
CA VAL A 391 3.69 8.68 -0.35
C VAL A 391 4.85 9.49 0.22
N PRO A 392 4.80 10.84 0.16
CA PRO A 392 5.80 11.69 0.79
C PRO A 392 5.90 11.42 2.30
N VAL A 393 7.11 11.48 2.87
CA VAL A 393 7.33 11.27 4.31
C VAL A 393 6.45 12.18 5.17
N GLU A 394 6.31 13.46 4.80
CA GLU A 394 5.48 14.41 5.55
C GLU A 394 3.98 14.06 5.54
N SER A 395 3.50 13.38 4.50
CA SER A 395 2.13 12.87 4.42
C SER A 395 1.94 11.62 5.27
N ALA A 396 2.93 10.72 5.28
CA ALA A 396 2.89 9.49 6.06
C ALA A 396 3.13 9.73 7.57
N LYS A 397 3.78 10.84 7.92
CA LYS A 397 3.99 11.24 9.32
C LYS A 397 2.66 11.64 9.97
N VAL A 398 2.31 10.96 11.05
CA VAL A 398 1.26 11.42 11.97
C VAL A 398 1.87 12.49 12.87
N THR A 399 1.66 13.76 12.53
CA THR A 399 2.23 14.89 13.29
C THR A 399 1.45 15.23 14.56
N SER A 400 0.20 14.80 14.70
CA SER A 400 -0.57 14.85 15.96
C SER A 400 -1.95 14.23 15.77
N LEU A 401 -2.19 13.04 16.30
CA LEU A 401 -3.51 12.73 16.83
C LEU A 401 -3.61 13.62 18.07
N LYS A 402 -4.29 14.77 17.96
CA LYS A 402 -4.33 15.79 19.01
C LYS A 402 -4.70 15.17 20.38
N GLU A 403 -3.70 14.98 21.23
CA GLU A 403 -3.89 14.97 22.67
C GLU A 403 -4.05 16.42 23.12
N GLU A 404 -5.28 16.93 23.06
CA GLU A 404 -5.63 18.18 23.74
C GLU A 404 -5.70 17.89 25.25
N TRP A 405 -4.60 18.11 25.96
CA TRP A 405 -4.61 18.24 27.41
C TRP A 405 -4.90 19.70 27.77
N GLU A 406 -6.11 19.98 28.28
CA GLU A 406 -6.36 21.18 29.08
C GLU A 406 -5.61 21.03 30.40
N ILE A 407 -4.49 21.75 30.55
CA ILE A 407 -3.81 21.88 31.84
C ILE A 407 -4.59 22.92 32.66
N ILE A 408 -5.41 22.45 33.59
CA ILE A 408 -5.87 23.26 34.71
C ILE A 408 -4.64 23.52 35.59
N GLY A 409 -4.13 24.74 35.53
CA GLY A 409 -3.03 25.18 36.37
C GLY A 409 -3.47 25.27 37.83
N GLU A 410 -2.82 24.51 38.70
CA GLU A 410 -2.65 24.90 40.09
C GLU A 410 -1.17 25.23 40.30
N ASP A 411 -0.94 26.48 40.71
CA ASP A 411 0.35 26.98 41.19
C ASP A 411 0.86 26.13 42.36
N GLN A 412 2.16 25.79 42.36
CA GLN A 412 3.12 26.23 43.38
C GLN A 412 4.52 25.61 43.20
N ASP A 413 5.49 26.51 43.04
CA ASP A 413 6.80 26.58 43.70
C ASP A 413 7.79 25.39 43.74
N ASN A 414 8.99 25.74 43.26
CA ASN A 414 10.34 25.53 43.85
C ASN A 414 11.34 24.58 43.17
N GLN A 415 12.38 25.26 42.67
CA GLN A 415 13.82 25.04 42.89
C GLN A 415 14.69 24.28 41.87
N GLU A 416 15.78 24.97 41.56
CA GLU A 416 16.93 24.67 40.69
C GLU A 416 17.72 23.42 41.09
N THR A 417 18.38 22.77 40.13
CA THR A 417 19.86 22.66 39.99
C THR A 417 20.24 21.67 38.89
N GLY A 418 21.25 22.02 38.08
CA GLY A 418 21.60 21.33 36.83
C GLY A 418 22.59 20.16 36.92
N ALA A 419 22.89 19.57 35.75
CA ALA A 419 24.16 18.93 35.42
C ALA A 419 24.22 18.62 33.92
N ALA A 420 25.21 19.21 33.25
CA ALA A 420 25.70 18.77 31.95
C ALA A 420 26.54 17.49 32.09
N ASP A 421 26.72 16.82 30.95
CA ASP A 421 27.75 15.81 30.64
C ASP A 421 27.48 14.34 31.04
N ARG A 422 26.87 13.58 30.11
CA ARG A 422 27.00 12.11 30.06
C ARG A 422 27.50 11.68 28.68
N LYS A 423 28.67 11.03 28.67
CA LYS A 423 29.30 10.39 27.50
C LYS A 423 28.43 9.24 26.96
N PRO A 424 28.50 8.94 25.64
CA PRO A 424 27.75 7.85 25.02
C PRO A 424 28.17 6.50 25.58
N LEU A 425 27.19 5.63 25.87
CA LEU A 425 27.44 4.21 26.10
C LEU A 425 27.47 3.52 24.73
N VAL A 426 28.66 3.09 24.32
CA VAL A 426 28.86 2.16 23.21
C VAL A 426 28.97 0.76 23.82
N SER A 427 28.08 -0.16 23.44
CA SER A 427 28.28 -1.58 23.69
C SER A 427 28.49 -2.28 22.35
N SER A 428 29.69 -2.82 22.15
CA SER A 428 30.04 -3.65 21.00
C SER A 428 29.97 -5.13 21.38
N ILE A 429 29.31 -5.94 20.57
CA ILE A 429 29.50 -7.39 20.58
C ILE A 429 30.46 -7.70 19.45
N SER A 430 31.69 -8.04 19.80
CA SER A 430 32.71 -8.56 18.88
C SER A 430 32.82 -10.06 19.05
N VAL A 431 32.58 -10.81 17.98
CA VAL A 431 33.03 -12.20 17.85
C VAL A 431 34.30 -12.17 17.01
N SER A 432 35.38 -12.72 17.54
CA SER A 432 36.63 -12.95 16.83
C SER A 432 36.83 -14.45 16.68
N ASN A 433 37.27 -14.91 15.50
CA ASN A 433 38.36 -15.87 15.50
C ASN A 433 39.23 -15.82 14.25
N VAL A 434 40.48 -16.18 14.51
CA VAL A 434 41.69 -16.13 13.68
C VAL A 434 41.67 -17.24 12.62
N GLY A 435 42.37 -16.99 11.51
CA GLY A 435 42.23 -17.68 10.24
C GLY A 435 42.65 -19.16 10.20
N ASP A 436 42.17 -19.83 9.16
CA ASP A 436 43.01 -20.55 8.21
C ASP A 436 42.27 -20.78 6.87
N GLU A 437 43.03 -20.80 5.78
CA GLU A 437 42.57 -20.78 4.40
C GLU A 437 41.63 -21.96 4.04
N LYS A 438 40.32 -21.68 3.91
CA LYS A 438 39.32 -22.25 2.98
C LYS A 438 37.90 -22.24 3.58
N SER A 439 37.28 -21.07 3.67
CA SER A 439 35.87 -20.82 3.37
C SER A 439 35.59 -19.34 3.64
N MET A 440 35.18 -18.56 2.64
CA MET A 440 34.69 -17.20 2.88
C MET A 440 33.24 -17.29 3.35
N ARG A 441 33.02 -17.25 4.67
CA ARG A 441 31.72 -16.90 5.27
C ARG A 441 31.64 -15.38 5.35
N GLU A 442 30.53 -14.81 4.90
CA GLU A 442 30.20 -13.39 5.05
C GLU A 442 29.46 -13.19 6.37
N GLU A 443 29.83 -12.15 7.11
CA GLU A 443 29.34 -11.85 8.46
C GLU A 443 28.61 -10.51 8.42
N ALA A 444 27.34 -10.47 8.86
CA ALA A 444 26.56 -9.25 8.97
C ALA A 444 26.93 -8.53 10.29
N ARG A 445 27.21 -7.23 10.22
CA ARG A 445 27.47 -6.39 11.40
C ARG A 445 26.38 -5.33 11.53
N ALA A 446 25.70 -5.31 12.67
CA ALA A 446 24.78 -4.26 13.05
C ALA A 446 25.45 -3.39 14.12
N THR A 447 25.37 -2.06 13.96
CA THR A 447 25.81 -1.11 14.99
C THR A 447 24.60 -0.35 15.48
N ILE A 448 24.37 -0.37 16.79
CA ILE A 448 23.32 0.40 17.46
C ILE A 448 23.97 1.66 18.01
N ILE A 449 23.50 2.82 17.58
CA ILE A 449 23.95 4.12 18.11
C ILE A 449 22.76 4.76 18.83
N VAL A 450 22.94 5.03 20.12
CA VAL A 450 21.92 5.66 20.96
C VAL A 450 22.33 7.10 21.21
N HIS A 451 21.53 8.03 20.70
CA HIS A 451 21.74 9.47 20.90
C HIS A 451 20.83 9.98 22.02
N PRO A 452 21.38 10.55 23.11
CA PRO A 452 20.58 11.28 24.08
C PRO A 452 20.26 12.67 23.53
N LEU A 453 19.00 12.93 23.17
CA LEU A 453 18.47 14.29 23.08
C LEU A 453 17.67 14.57 24.35
N GLY A 454 17.84 15.77 24.91
CA GLY A 454 17.19 16.19 26.16
C GLY A 454 15.66 16.09 26.10
N GLU A 455 15.05 16.02 27.28
CA GLU A 455 13.59 15.89 27.52
C GLU A 455 12.97 14.55 27.09
N GLY A 456 13.55 13.44 27.57
CA GLY A 456 12.88 12.13 27.59
C GLY A 456 12.73 11.42 26.24
N ARG A 457 13.23 11.99 25.14
CA ARG A 457 13.23 11.37 23.81
C ARG A 457 14.51 10.56 23.61
N GLN A 458 14.37 9.26 23.34
CA GLN A 458 15.48 8.43 22.88
C GLN A 458 15.39 8.25 21.37
N HIS A 459 16.46 8.60 20.66
CA HIS A 459 16.63 8.31 19.25
C HIS A 459 17.53 7.08 19.10
N VAL A 460 17.02 6.05 18.43
CA VAL A 460 17.75 4.80 18.15
C VAL A 460 17.93 4.70 16.64
N GLU A 461 19.18 4.75 16.20
CA GLU A 461 19.56 4.60 14.80
C GLU A 461 20.17 3.21 14.61
N LEU A 462 19.72 2.49 13.56
CA LEU A 462 20.15 1.13 13.28
C LEU A 462 20.77 1.10 11.88
N ASN A 463 22.11 1.04 11.84
CA ASN A 463 22.88 1.04 10.60
C ASN A 463 23.34 -0.39 10.26
N ALA A 464 22.92 -0.89 9.10
CA ALA A 464 23.39 -2.15 8.53
C ALA A 464 24.18 -1.88 7.24
N SER A 465 25.37 -2.46 7.12
CA SER A 465 26.23 -2.32 5.93
C SER A 465 26.45 -3.68 5.27
N ILE A 466 26.31 -3.74 3.94
CA ILE A 466 26.52 -4.92 3.11
C ILE A 466 27.64 -4.59 2.11
N VAL A 467 28.60 -5.50 1.94
CA VAL A 467 29.71 -5.35 0.98
C VAL A 467 29.52 -6.32 -0.18
N TYR A 468 29.56 -5.84 -1.43
CA TYR A 468 29.36 -6.64 -2.65
C TYR A 468 30.66 -7.13 -3.30
N LYS A 469 30.58 -8.22 -4.09
CA LYS A 469 31.70 -8.75 -4.91
C LYS A 469 31.27 -9.02 -6.36
N THR A 470 32.08 -8.58 -7.33
CA THR A 470 31.90 -8.77 -8.79
C THR A 470 32.53 -10.07 -9.27
N ILE A 471 31.86 -10.82 -10.17
CA ILE A 471 32.47 -11.92 -10.93
C ILE A 471 32.04 -11.84 -12.41
N LEU A 472 33.03 -11.76 -13.31
CA LEU A 472 32.89 -11.90 -14.76
C LEU A 472 32.92 -13.38 -15.17
N LEU A 473 32.05 -13.82 -16.09
CA LEU A 473 32.23 -15.08 -16.81
C LEU A 473 31.89 -14.97 -18.30
N TRP A 474 32.72 -15.67 -19.09
CA TRP A 474 32.87 -15.63 -20.54
C TRP A 474 32.16 -16.84 -21.18
N LEU A 475 31.48 -16.67 -22.32
CA LEU A 475 30.92 -17.80 -23.09
C LEU A 475 31.33 -17.76 -24.58
N PRO A 476 31.61 -18.92 -25.19
CA PRO A 476 32.13 -19.01 -26.55
C PRO A 476 31.01 -19.04 -27.61
N SER A 477 30.94 -17.96 -28.38
CA SER A 477 30.48 -17.79 -29.78
C SER A 477 29.83 -18.98 -30.53
N LYS A 478 28.62 -18.72 -31.08
CA LYS A 478 28.48 -18.49 -32.54
C LYS A 478 27.16 -17.78 -32.93
N LYS A 479 27.35 -16.49 -33.28
CA LYS A 479 26.58 -15.59 -34.16
C LYS A 479 25.13 -15.18 -33.80
N HIS A 480 25.14 -13.99 -33.20
CA HIS A 480 24.28 -12.81 -33.38
C HIS A 480 22.96 -12.69 -32.61
N ASP A 481 23.11 -11.87 -31.56
CA ASP A 481 22.20 -10.97 -30.87
C ASP A 481 21.29 -11.59 -29.81
N SER A 482 21.85 -11.72 -28.60
CA SER A 482 21.17 -12.11 -27.36
C SER A 482 21.24 -10.98 -26.33
N PHE A 483 20.06 -10.62 -25.81
CA PHE A 483 19.79 -9.61 -24.79
C PHE A 483 20.10 -10.13 -23.38
N VAL A 484 20.51 -9.23 -22.47
CA VAL A 484 20.73 -9.51 -21.04
C VAL A 484 19.38 -9.46 -20.31
N VAL A 485 19.07 -10.50 -19.52
CA VAL A 485 17.94 -10.54 -18.58
C VAL A 485 18.54 -10.67 -17.17
N GLU A 486 18.06 -9.84 -16.26
CA GLU A 486 18.56 -9.62 -14.91
C GLU A 486 17.34 -9.73 -13.94
N ALA A 487 17.37 -10.57 -12.90
CA ALA A 487 16.26 -10.79 -11.93
C ALA A 487 16.81 -11.31 -10.58
N ALA A 488 16.16 -11.03 -9.37
CA ALA A 488 16.19 -11.79 -8.04
C ALA A 488 15.03 -11.68 -7.11
N HIS A 489 14.82 -12.52 -6.05
CA HIS A 489 15.62 -13.50 -5.19
C HIS A 489 16.59 -12.98 -4.09
N ILE A 490 16.00 -12.58 -2.97
CA ILE A 490 16.64 -12.52 -1.64
C ILE A 490 16.11 -13.70 -0.81
N GLU A 491 16.94 -14.33 0.02
CA GLU A 491 16.52 -15.28 1.06
C GLU A 491 17.02 -14.75 2.42
N VAL A 492 16.13 -14.54 3.40
CA VAL A 492 16.49 -14.16 4.77
C VAL A 492 16.25 -15.37 5.67
N LYS A 493 17.31 -15.93 6.26
CA LYS A 493 17.21 -16.96 7.30
C LYS A 493 17.48 -16.36 8.67
N ILE A 494 16.47 -16.38 9.53
CA ILE A 494 16.61 -16.13 10.97
C ILE A 494 16.72 -17.50 11.64
N GLN A 495 17.88 -17.80 12.23
CA GLN A 495 18.10 -19.01 13.02
C GLN A 495 18.26 -18.60 14.49
N LEU A 496 17.27 -18.95 15.33
CA LEU A 496 17.38 -18.83 16.78
C LEU A 496 17.96 -20.13 17.37
N PRO A 497 18.71 -20.05 18.49
CA PRO A 497 19.60 -21.13 18.92
C PRO A 497 18.84 -22.31 19.53
N ILE A 498 19.10 -23.52 19.03
CA ILE A 498 18.91 -24.78 19.74
C ILE A 498 20.26 -25.47 19.78
N ASP A 499 20.70 -25.80 21.00
CA ASP A 499 21.97 -26.45 21.26
C ASP A 499 22.06 -27.86 20.66
N LEU A 500 23.26 -28.12 20.10
CA LEU A 500 24.01 -29.38 20.01
C LEU A 500 23.62 -30.49 18.99
N LEU A 501 24.65 -30.78 18.16
CA LEU A 501 25.01 -32.01 17.42
C LEU A 501 24.62 -32.17 15.92
N GLY A 502 25.54 -31.73 15.04
CA GLY A 502 26.18 -32.63 14.05
C GLY A 502 25.70 -32.71 12.57
N ASN A 503 26.16 -31.76 11.72
CA ASN A 503 26.65 -31.89 10.31
C ASN A 503 25.79 -32.55 9.16
N PRO A 504 26.13 -32.45 7.85
CA PRO A 504 25.62 -31.45 6.89
C PRO A 504 25.02 -32.02 5.56
N ALA A 505 24.25 -31.21 4.81
CA ALA A 505 24.03 -31.22 3.32
C ALA A 505 22.82 -30.30 3.00
N SER A 506 22.69 -29.47 1.95
CA SER A 506 23.42 -29.20 0.69
C SER A 506 22.91 -27.85 0.11
N CYS A 507 23.75 -27.13 -0.64
CA CYS A 507 23.50 -25.83 -1.31
C CYS A 507 22.65 -25.90 -2.60
N CYS A 508 22.00 -24.77 -3.00
CA CYS A 508 22.15 -24.02 -4.30
C CYS A 508 21.06 -22.91 -4.47
N TRP A 509 21.35 -21.60 -4.42
CA TRP A 509 21.73 -20.55 -5.45
C TRP A 509 20.57 -20.03 -6.37
N LEU A 510 19.99 -18.82 -6.16
CA LEU A 510 20.23 -17.40 -6.64
C LEU A 510 19.66 -17.06 -8.06
N HIS A 511 19.19 -15.82 -8.36
CA HIS A 511 19.98 -14.56 -8.51
C HIS A 511 19.17 -13.26 -8.65
N ARG A 512 19.75 -11.98 -8.70
CA ARG A 512 19.27 -10.50 -8.55
C ARG A 512 19.54 -9.49 -9.62
N THR A 513 18.73 -8.39 -9.63
CA THR A 513 19.09 -6.95 -9.82
C THR A 513 18.09 -5.99 -9.15
N HIS A 514 18.39 -4.78 -8.66
CA HIS A 514 19.58 -3.98 -8.28
C HIS A 514 19.13 -2.98 -7.14
N PRO A 515 19.98 -2.13 -6.50
CA PRO A 515 19.99 -1.97 -5.03
C PRO A 515 19.90 -0.50 -4.53
N ASP A 516 19.29 -0.24 -3.38
CA ASP A 516 19.75 0.85 -2.49
C ASP A 516 19.30 0.63 -1.04
N MET A 517 20.08 1.21 -0.12
CA MET A 517 19.98 1.02 1.33
C MET A 517 18.64 1.46 1.90
N VAL A 518 18.02 0.60 2.71
CA VAL A 518 16.77 0.90 3.43
C VAL A 518 17.13 1.29 4.87
N ASN A 519 16.85 2.53 5.25
CA ASN A 519 16.85 2.97 6.65
C ASN A 519 15.42 2.90 7.19
N ILE A 520 15.22 2.15 8.28
CA ILE A 520 13.92 1.99 8.93
C ILE A 520 13.94 2.81 10.23
N GLY A 521 13.13 3.87 10.28
CA GLY A 521 12.95 4.67 11.51
C GLY A 521 11.85 4.08 12.39
N LEU A 522 12.19 3.64 13.60
CA LEU A 522 11.23 3.24 14.64
C LEU A 522 11.20 4.33 15.73
N VAL A 523 10.05 4.96 15.92
CA VAL A 523 9.83 5.89 17.05
C VAL A 523 8.98 5.17 18.09
N ASN A 524 9.59 4.78 19.21
CA ASN A 524 8.88 4.34 20.40
C ASN A 524 8.77 5.52 21.38
N GLN A 525 7.55 5.90 21.75
CA GLN A 525 7.31 6.68 22.97
C GLN A 525 7.09 5.69 24.12
N VAL A 526 7.95 5.77 25.14
CA VAL A 526 7.78 5.04 26.40
C VAL A 526 7.27 6.05 27.43
N THR A 527 6.05 5.76 27.91
CA THR A 527 5.30 6.24 29.10
C THR A 527 5.67 7.55 29.74
#